data_AF-A0A816FW45-F1
#
_entry.id   AF-A0A816FW45-F1
#
_cell.length_a   1.000
_cell.length_b   1.000
_cell.length_c   1.000
_cell.angle_alpha   90.00
_cell.angle_beta   90.00
_cell.angle_gamma   90.00
#
_symmetry.space_group_name_H-M   'P 1'
#
loop_
_entity.id
_entity.type
_entity.pdbx_description
1 polymer ?
#
loop_
_entity_poly.entity_id
_entity_poly.type
_entity_poly.pdbx_seq_one_letter_code
_entity_poly.pdbx_strand_id
1 'polypeptide(L)'
;MVITTILYMCVLYFTWHKPWYVVLPFGLFIIIDMYTLASNVIKIPNGGWVAIVISFGFFIFGFCWFFGQRNLRRYLKVHARTTSLHTLALRLGILRSNSRHNSRNSLPDLPTIGTAHRISFVDQDSNSESDNDEWDSYKRPMHHVHSSVRLIENIPISSLSNMPPVMNEENTISAVITPTVGCFLTRSSKHTPHVFENFLTRTCSVPQVTIFLRIRHTKTSTVDVNQRLIVKQYGENIFHITALYGYSENRIQPFQVLLLAHTQYNVPVPTNESKVTIYTPNETIKVRTTGWQTWIRRWPLYLYAILKRFYPGSAVNIKLESENTISIGILAELK
;
A
#
# COMPACT_ATOMS: atom_id res chain seq x y z
N MET A 1 17.58 -32.16 17.84
CA MET A 1 17.07 -33.47 18.27
C MET A 1 16.02 -33.30 19.36
N VAL A 2 16.33 -32.73 20.53
CA VAL A 2 15.30 -32.40 21.55
C VAL A 2 14.09 -31.63 20.98
N ILE A 3 14.34 -30.50 20.30
CA ILE A 3 13.26 -29.65 19.74
C ILE A 3 12.42 -30.42 18.72
N THR A 4 13.05 -31.25 17.89
CA THR A 4 12.36 -32.03 16.85
C THR A 4 11.50 -33.12 17.46
N THR A 5 11.96 -33.77 18.54
CA THR A 5 11.21 -34.80 19.27
C THR A 5 9.98 -34.21 19.98
N ILE A 6 10.14 -33.04 20.61
CA ILE A 6 9.00 -32.30 21.21
C ILE A 6 8.00 -31.87 20.13
N LEU A 7 8.48 -31.28 19.03
CA LEU A 7 7.62 -30.83 17.95
C LEU A 7 6.87 -32.00 17.30
N TYR A 8 7.54 -33.15 17.12
CA TYR A 8 6.93 -34.37 16.59
C TYR A 8 5.81 -34.89 17.50
N MET A 9 6.01 -34.92 18.82
CA MET A 9 4.93 -35.24 19.76
C MET A 9 3.77 -34.25 19.71
N CYS A 10 4.07 -32.95 19.65
CA CYS A 10 3.04 -31.92 19.51
C CYS A 10 2.23 -32.11 18.22
N VAL A 11 2.87 -32.45 17.10
CA VAL A 11 2.19 -32.72 15.83
C VAL A 11 1.35 -33.99 15.92
N LEU A 12 1.86 -35.08 16.51
CA LEU A 12 1.10 -36.32 16.71
C LEU A 12 -0.17 -36.08 17.54
N TYR A 13 -0.08 -35.25 18.57
CA TYR A 13 -1.20 -34.95 19.47
C TYR A 13 -2.16 -33.92 18.88
N PHE A 14 -1.67 -32.75 18.45
CA PHE A 14 -2.51 -31.62 18.03
C PHE A 14 -2.93 -31.67 16.55
N THR A 15 -2.09 -32.19 15.66
CA THR A 15 -2.38 -32.22 14.22
C THR A 15 -3.00 -33.54 13.79
N TRP A 16 -2.49 -34.67 14.31
CA TRP A 16 -2.96 -36.01 13.90
C TRP A 16 -3.93 -36.66 14.89
N HIS A 17 -4.29 -35.95 15.97
CA HIS A 17 -5.26 -36.38 16.99
C HIS A 17 -5.04 -37.83 17.46
N LYS A 18 -3.78 -38.26 17.56
CA LYS A 18 -3.47 -39.61 18.03
C LYS A 18 -3.71 -39.71 19.52
N PRO A 19 -4.26 -40.83 20.01
CA PRO A 19 -4.51 -41.01 21.43
C PRO A 19 -3.19 -41.00 22.21
N TRP A 20 -3.23 -40.47 23.43
CA TRP A 20 -2.04 -40.15 24.24
C TRP A 20 -1.08 -41.34 24.45
N TYR A 21 -1.61 -42.57 24.50
CA TYR A 21 -0.80 -43.79 24.65
C TYR A 21 0.10 -44.08 23.44
N VAL A 22 -0.23 -43.57 22.24
CA VAL A 22 0.64 -43.65 21.05
C VAL A 22 1.76 -42.61 21.10
N VAL A 23 1.54 -41.48 21.77
CA VAL A 23 2.53 -40.41 21.94
C VAL A 23 3.54 -40.77 23.04
N LEU A 24 3.07 -41.42 24.10
CA LEU A 24 3.85 -41.82 25.28
C LEU A 24 5.18 -42.55 24.98
N PRO A 25 5.27 -43.55 24.08
CA PRO A 25 6.54 -44.24 23.80
C PRO A 25 7.60 -43.32 23.21
N PHE A 26 7.22 -42.27 22.48
CA PHE A 26 8.18 -41.27 22.01
C PHE A 26 8.79 -40.49 23.19
N GLY A 27 8.14 -40.47 24.35
CA GLY A 27 8.66 -39.92 25.59
C GLY A 27 10.03 -40.50 25.95
N LEU A 28 10.28 -41.77 25.62
CA LEU A 28 11.58 -42.40 25.83
C LEU A 28 12.69 -41.76 24.99
N PHE A 29 12.39 -41.33 23.75
CA PHE A 29 13.34 -40.60 22.92
C PHE A 29 13.74 -39.26 23.51
N ILE A 30 12.86 -38.61 24.29
CA ILE A 30 13.22 -37.37 24.99
C ILE A 30 14.33 -37.62 26.00
N ILE A 31 14.39 -38.79 26.63
CA ILE A 31 15.43 -39.15 27.60
C ILE A 31 16.79 -39.25 26.89
N ILE A 32 16.83 -39.94 25.75
CA ILE A 32 18.03 -40.06 24.92
C ILE A 32 18.49 -38.67 24.46
N ASP A 33 17.57 -37.87 23.95
CA ASP A 33 17.88 -36.52 23.49
C ASP A 33 18.36 -35.61 24.63
N MET A 34 17.79 -35.72 25.84
CA MET A 34 18.26 -34.99 27.01
C MET A 34 19.69 -35.39 27.41
N TYR A 35 20.05 -36.66 27.27
CA TYR A 35 21.42 -37.12 27.49
C TYR A 35 22.39 -36.49 26.47
N THR A 36 22.02 -36.45 25.19
CA THR A 36 22.84 -35.79 24.16
C THR A 36 22.94 -34.28 24.38
N LEU A 37 21.87 -33.64 24.87
CA LEU A 37 21.87 -32.23 25.25
C LEU A 37 22.82 -31.99 26.42
N ALA A 38 22.76 -32.82 27.47
CA ALA A 38 23.64 -32.72 28.63
C ALA A 38 25.12 -32.84 28.23
N SER A 39 25.46 -33.78 27.33
CA SER A 39 26.81 -33.92 26.79
C SER A 39 27.29 -32.66 26.04
N ASN A 40 26.39 -32.00 25.31
CA ASN A 40 26.71 -30.76 24.61
C ASN A 40 26.80 -29.54 25.54
N VAL A 41 26.00 -29.50 26.60
CA VAL A 41 26.02 -28.42 27.60
C VAL A 41 27.36 -28.36 28.33
N ILE A 42 27.94 -29.52 28.67
CA ILE A 42 29.25 -29.59 29.33
C ILE A 42 30.37 -29.01 28.45
N LYS A 43 30.20 -28.98 27.12
CA LYS A 43 31.17 -28.41 26.18
C LYS A 43 31.04 -26.90 26.00
N ILE A 44 30.02 -26.26 26.58
CA ILE A 44 29.79 -24.82 26.44
C ILE A 44 30.97 -23.98 26.96
N PRO A 45 31.50 -24.22 28.19
CA PRO A 45 32.63 -23.45 28.71
C PRO A 45 33.90 -23.59 27.86
N ASN A 46 34.12 -24.78 27.29
CA ASN A 46 35.35 -25.12 26.57
C ASN A 46 35.33 -24.71 25.08
N GLY A 47 34.33 -23.94 24.64
CA GLY A 47 34.27 -23.38 23.28
C GLY A 47 32.87 -23.35 22.65
N GLY A 48 31.89 -24.07 23.20
CA GLY A 48 30.51 -24.05 22.70
C GLY A 48 29.78 -22.71 22.89
N TRP A 49 30.26 -21.85 23.78
CA TRP A 49 29.66 -20.53 24.05
C TRP A 49 29.70 -19.59 22.83
N VAL A 50 30.71 -19.71 21.96
CA VAL A 50 30.87 -18.84 20.77
C VAL A 50 29.69 -19.00 19.82
N ALA A 51 29.30 -20.25 19.51
CA ALA A 51 28.17 -20.55 18.64
C ALA A 51 26.84 -20.02 19.22
N ILE A 52 26.68 -20.08 20.55
CA ILE A 52 25.51 -19.54 21.25
C ILE A 52 25.45 -18.02 21.12
N VAL A 53 26.58 -17.32 21.33
CA VAL A 53 26.65 -15.86 21.21
C VAL A 53 26.34 -15.40 19.78
N ILE A 54 26.91 -16.06 18.77
CA ILE A 54 26.65 -15.75 17.36
C ILE A 54 25.16 -15.97 17.04
N SER A 55 24.60 -17.12 17.43
CA SER A 55 23.19 -17.44 17.20
C SER A 55 22.26 -16.45 17.90
N PHE A 56 22.59 -16.05 19.13
CA PHE A 56 21.83 -15.07 19.89
C PHE A 56 21.89 -13.68 19.24
N GLY A 57 23.04 -13.29 18.67
CA GLY A 57 23.17 -12.07 17.88
C GLY A 57 22.27 -12.05 16.65
N PHE A 58 22.29 -13.12 15.84
CA PHE A 58 21.39 -13.26 14.70
C PHE A 58 19.92 -13.30 15.11
N PHE A 59 19.60 -13.97 16.21
CA PHE A 59 18.26 -13.99 16.77
C PHE A 59 17.79 -12.59 17.17
N ILE A 60 18.61 -11.81 17.89
CA ILE A 60 18.32 -10.42 18.24
C ILE A 60 18.06 -9.59 16.97
N PHE A 61 18.94 -9.70 15.98
CA PHE A 61 18.80 -8.97 14.72
C PHE A 61 17.47 -9.28 14.02
N GLY A 62 17.17 -10.57 13.83
CA GLY A 62 15.93 -11.03 13.23
C GLY A 62 14.70 -10.64 14.05
N PHE A 63 14.78 -10.73 15.37
CA PHE A 63 13.72 -10.35 16.29
C PHE A 63 13.41 -8.85 16.20
N CYS A 64 14.43 -7.98 16.21
CA CYS A 64 14.25 -6.55 16.05
C CYS A 64 13.63 -6.20 14.70
N TRP A 65 14.09 -6.83 13.61
CA TRP A 65 13.49 -6.64 12.28
C TRP A 65 12.03 -7.09 12.24
N PHE A 66 11.73 -8.30 12.73
CA PHE A 66 10.38 -8.84 12.75
C PHE A 66 9.43 -7.97 13.60
N PHE A 67 9.85 -7.61 14.81
CA PHE A 67 9.08 -6.78 15.72
C PHE A 67 8.81 -5.39 15.15
N GLY A 68 9.85 -4.75 14.61
CA GLY A 68 9.77 -3.46 13.96
C GLY A 68 8.85 -3.45 12.73
N GLN A 69 9.03 -4.42 11.83
CA GLN A 69 8.21 -4.57 10.63
C GLN A 69 6.73 -4.83 10.97
N ARG A 70 6.46 -5.63 12.01
CA ARG A 70 5.09 -5.88 12.49
C ARG A 70 4.44 -4.60 13.00
N ASN A 71 5.16 -3.79 13.79
CA ASN A 71 4.62 -2.54 14.33
C ASN A 71 4.45 -1.47 13.27
N LEU A 72 5.40 -1.34 12.33
CA LEU A 72 5.28 -0.45 11.19
C LEU A 72 4.08 -0.79 10.30
N ARG A 73 3.87 -2.08 9.97
CA ARG A 73 2.70 -2.51 9.19
C ARG A 73 1.39 -2.17 9.90
N ARG A 74 1.32 -2.34 11.22
CA ARG A 74 0.15 -1.92 12.02
C ARG A 74 -0.05 -0.41 11.99
N TYR A 75 1.03 0.35 12.19
CA TYR A 75 0.97 1.81 12.15
C TYR A 75 0.44 2.31 10.80
N LEU A 76 0.98 1.79 9.69
CA LEU A 76 0.55 2.14 8.34
C LEU A 76 -0.90 1.75 8.09
N LYS A 77 -1.38 0.58 8.55
CA LYS A 77 -2.80 0.22 8.41
C LYS A 77 -3.74 1.18 9.13
N VAL A 78 -3.34 1.67 10.31
CA VAL A 78 -4.17 2.58 11.13
C VAL A 78 -4.10 4.03 10.62
N HIS A 79 -2.94 4.50 10.17
CA HIS A 79 -2.70 5.90 9.83
C HIS A 79 -2.77 6.19 8.33
N ALA A 80 -2.64 5.18 7.47
CA ALA A 80 -2.99 5.33 6.07
C ALA A 80 -4.51 5.41 5.99
N ARG A 81 -5.06 6.63 5.88
CA ARG A 81 -6.45 6.86 5.48
C ARG A 81 -6.60 6.37 4.03
N THR A 82 -6.69 5.07 3.81
CA THR A 82 -6.84 4.52 2.47
C THR A 82 -8.32 4.50 2.14
N THR A 83 -8.75 5.34 1.21
CA THR A 83 -10.11 5.31 0.70
C THR A 83 -10.23 4.29 -0.44
N SER A 84 -11.45 3.81 -0.67
CA SER A 84 -11.70 2.92 -1.80
C SER A 84 -11.49 3.70 -3.11
N LEU A 85 -10.87 3.07 -4.11
CA LEU A 85 -10.69 3.71 -5.42
C LEU A 85 -12.04 4.02 -6.08
N HIS A 86 -13.07 3.24 -5.78
CA HIS A 86 -14.42 3.43 -6.32
C HIS A 86 -15.08 4.72 -5.81
N THR A 87 -14.83 5.10 -4.55
CA THR A 87 -15.37 6.34 -3.96
C THR A 87 -14.49 7.56 -4.20
N LEU A 88 -13.24 7.39 -4.64
CA LEU A 88 -12.29 8.49 -4.83
C LEU A 88 -12.78 9.51 -5.87
N ALA A 89 -13.34 9.07 -7.00
CA ALA A 89 -13.84 9.98 -8.03
C ALA A 89 -14.96 10.90 -7.49
N LEU A 90 -15.85 10.34 -6.65
CA LEU A 90 -16.90 11.08 -5.96
C LEU A 90 -16.31 12.06 -4.93
N ARG A 91 -15.32 11.60 -4.16
CA ARG A 91 -14.67 12.38 -3.10
C ARG A 91 -13.94 13.62 -3.61
N LEU A 92 -13.31 13.50 -4.78
CA LEU A 92 -12.62 14.60 -5.45
C LEU A 92 -13.58 15.59 -6.12
N GLY A 93 -14.90 15.33 -6.10
CA GLY A 93 -15.87 16.15 -6.81
C GLY A 93 -15.70 16.11 -8.33
N ILE A 94 -14.94 15.15 -8.86
CA ILE A 94 -14.75 14.93 -10.30
C ILE A 94 -15.96 14.14 -10.81
N LEU A 95 -17.14 14.75 -10.71
CA LEU A 95 -18.36 14.25 -11.31
C LEU A 95 -18.49 14.88 -12.70
N ARG A 96 -18.30 14.04 -13.72
CA ARG A 96 -18.83 14.15 -15.09
C ARG A 96 -19.02 15.59 -15.57
N SER A 97 -17.92 16.31 -15.74
CA SER A 97 -17.95 17.54 -16.53
C SER A 97 -18.14 17.11 -17.98
N ASN A 98 -19.33 17.35 -18.53
CA ASN A 98 -19.52 17.26 -19.98
C ASN A 98 -18.40 18.08 -20.63
N SER A 99 -17.52 17.38 -21.36
CA SER A 99 -16.33 17.88 -22.04
C SER A 99 -16.59 19.07 -22.98
N ARG A 100 -16.77 20.25 -22.41
CA ARG A 100 -16.71 21.56 -23.08
C ARG A 100 -16.15 22.56 -22.08
N HIS A 101 -14.92 23.02 -22.33
CA HIS A 101 -14.02 23.85 -21.51
C HIS A 101 -13.07 23.01 -20.63
N ASN A 102 -11.75 23.09 -20.74
CA ASN A 102 -10.91 24.25 -21.03
C ASN A 102 -9.56 23.77 -21.60
N SER A 103 -9.35 23.87 -22.92
CA SER A 103 -8.12 23.38 -23.60
C SER A 103 -6.87 24.23 -23.33
N ARG A 104 -6.97 25.31 -22.54
CA ARG A 104 -5.85 26.22 -22.26
C ARG A 104 -4.90 25.73 -21.18
N ASN A 105 -5.34 24.83 -20.29
CA ASN A 105 -4.54 24.36 -19.15
C ASN A 105 -4.26 22.86 -19.16
N SER A 106 -4.68 22.12 -20.20
CA SER A 106 -4.32 20.72 -20.38
C SER A 106 -2.93 20.60 -20.99
N LEU A 107 -2.14 19.60 -20.56
CA LEU A 107 -0.91 19.21 -21.25
C LEU A 107 -1.17 19.06 -22.77
N PRO A 108 -0.48 19.79 -23.65
CA PRO A 108 -0.82 19.91 -25.09
C PRO A 108 -0.69 18.60 -25.90
N ASP A 109 -0.05 17.57 -25.34
CA ASP A 109 0.28 16.32 -26.05
C ASP A 109 -0.46 15.08 -25.50
N LEU A 110 -1.49 15.25 -24.66
CA LEU A 110 -2.28 14.11 -24.17
C LEU A 110 -3.24 13.62 -25.26
N PRO A 111 -3.29 12.31 -25.55
CA PRO A 111 -4.31 11.74 -26.43
C PRO A 111 -5.70 12.02 -25.85
N THR A 112 -6.58 12.66 -26.62
CA THR A 112 -7.98 12.86 -26.22
C THR A 112 -8.71 11.53 -26.21
N ILE A 113 -9.29 11.16 -25.06
CA ILE A 113 -10.12 9.96 -24.95
C ILE A 113 -11.39 10.20 -25.76
N GLY A 114 -11.48 9.57 -26.93
CA GLY A 114 -12.75 9.40 -27.64
C GLY A 114 -13.66 8.51 -26.80
N THR A 115 -14.85 9.00 -26.47
CA THR A 115 -15.91 8.35 -25.67
C THR A 115 -16.44 7.01 -26.22
N ALA A 116 -15.81 6.46 -27.28
CA ALA A 116 -16.30 5.29 -28.01
C ALA A 116 -15.70 3.95 -27.53
N HIS A 117 -14.57 3.91 -26.82
CA HIS A 117 -13.95 2.66 -26.40
C HIS A 117 -14.22 2.34 -24.92
N ARG A 118 -15.47 1.98 -24.62
CA ARG A 118 -15.82 1.41 -23.31
C ARG A 118 -15.35 -0.04 -23.28
N ILE A 119 -14.33 -0.36 -22.48
CA ILE A 119 -13.96 -1.76 -22.23
C ILE A 119 -14.85 -2.29 -21.09
N SER A 120 -15.80 -3.15 -21.43
CA SER A 120 -16.59 -3.91 -20.46
C SER A 120 -15.80 -5.14 -20.02
N PHE A 121 -15.50 -5.25 -18.72
CA PHE A 121 -14.93 -6.46 -18.15
C PHE A 121 -15.88 -7.09 -17.13
N VAL A 122 -15.93 -8.41 -17.19
CA VAL A 122 -16.68 -9.31 -16.30
C VAL A 122 -15.90 -9.45 -14.99
N ASP A 123 -16.56 -9.14 -13.88
CA ASP A 123 -16.04 -9.38 -12.53
C ASP A 123 -16.03 -10.88 -12.25
N GLN A 124 -14.87 -11.50 -12.36
CA GLN A 124 -14.64 -12.89 -11.97
C GLN A 124 -13.64 -12.95 -10.81
N ASP A 125 -14.02 -12.35 -9.69
CA ASP A 125 -13.39 -12.52 -8.38
C ASP A 125 -14.49 -12.49 -7.30
N SER A 126 -15.45 -13.40 -7.42
CA SER A 126 -16.37 -13.74 -6.34
C SER A 126 -15.66 -14.70 -5.38
N ASN A 127 -15.05 -14.15 -4.32
CA ASN A 127 -14.91 -14.87 -3.07
C ASN A 127 -15.09 -13.89 -1.90
N SER A 128 -16.09 -14.25 -1.12
CA SER A 128 -16.73 -13.59 0.00
C SER A 128 -15.78 -13.09 1.10
N GLU A 129 -15.92 -11.82 1.44
CA GLU A 129 -15.79 -11.33 2.81
C GLU A 129 -17.03 -10.48 3.07
N SER A 130 -17.98 -11.10 3.78
CA SER A 130 -19.23 -10.52 4.22
C SER A 130 -18.97 -9.66 5.45
N ASP A 131 -19.30 -8.38 5.36
CA ASP A 131 -19.73 -7.61 6.53
C ASP A 131 -21.07 -6.99 6.14
N ASN A 132 -22.12 -7.51 6.78
CA ASN A 132 -23.45 -6.92 6.77
C ASN A 132 -23.36 -5.59 7.50
N ASP A 133 -23.99 -4.55 6.94
CA ASP A 133 -24.80 -3.62 7.73
C ASP A 133 -25.78 -2.89 6.81
N GLU A 134 -27.01 -2.87 7.28
CA GLU A 134 -28.29 -2.52 6.65
C GLU A 134 -28.61 -1.03 6.85
N TRP A 135 -29.66 -0.53 6.18
CA TRP A 135 -30.26 0.83 6.21
C TRP A 135 -29.63 1.89 5.25
N ASP A 136 -30.36 2.64 4.43
CA ASP A 136 -31.77 2.64 4.06
C ASP A 136 -32.02 3.45 2.77
N SER A 137 -33.20 3.22 2.22
CA SER A 137 -33.85 3.79 1.04
C SER A 137 -33.92 5.32 0.98
N TYR A 138 -33.81 5.91 -0.23
CA TYR A 138 -34.91 6.60 -0.94
C TYR A 138 -34.40 7.32 -2.21
N LYS A 139 -35.16 7.17 -3.29
CA LYS A 139 -34.91 7.71 -4.65
C LYS A 139 -35.72 8.99 -4.95
N ARG A 140 -35.25 9.71 -5.97
CA ARG A 140 -35.94 10.52 -7.03
C ARG A 140 -35.85 12.06 -6.90
N PRO A 141 -36.14 12.85 -7.97
CA PRO A 141 -35.62 12.86 -9.35
C PRO A 141 -35.03 14.25 -9.76
N MET A 142 -34.36 14.33 -10.92
CA MET A 142 -33.74 15.56 -11.47
C MET A 142 -34.74 16.64 -11.91
N HIS A 143 -34.33 17.92 -11.82
CA HIS A 143 -34.71 18.97 -12.78
C HIS A 143 -33.58 19.99 -13.03
N HIS A 144 -33.75 20.73 -14.12
CA HIS A 144 -32.74 21.33 -14.99
C HIS A 144 -32.39 22.81 -14.67
N VAL A 145 -31.11 23.16 -14.95
CA VAL A 145 -30.64 24.35 -15.70
C VAL A 145 -30.23 25.67 -14.98
N HIS A 146 -29.04 26.13 -15.40
CA HIS A 146 -28.38 27.46 -15.46
C HIS A 146 -28.22 28.37 -14.22
N SER A 147 -26.98 28.82 -13.98
CA SER A 147 -26.51 30.17 -14.38
C SER A 147 -25.15 30.53 -13.71
N SER A 148 -24.20 31.06 -14.50
CA SER A 148 -23.66 32.43 -14.46
C SER A 148 -22.87 32.81 -13.20
N VAL A 149 -21.56 32.96 -13.36
CA VAL A 149 -20.61 33.50 -12.37
C VAL A 149 -20.97 34.93 -12.00
N ARG A 150 -21.07 35.24 -10.70
CA ARG A 150 -21.05 36.60 -10.15
C ARG A 150 -19.95 36.73 -9.10
N LEU A 151 -19.18 37.82 -9.19
CA LEU A 151 -18.24 38.26 -8.16
C LEU A 151 -19.03 38.62 -6.89
N ILE A 152 -18.56 38.17 -5.72
CA ILE A 152 -19.23 38.39 -4.44
C ILE A 152 -18.59 39.61 -3.76
N GLU A 153 -19.33 40.71 -3.68
CA GLU A 153 -19.14 41.76 -2.68
C GLU A 153 -19.76 41.32 -1.34
N ASN A 154 -19.15 41.77 -0.23
CA ASN A 154 -19.40 41.33 1.14
C ASN A 154 -20.89 41.28 1.53
N ILE A 155 -21.33 40.13 2.05
CA ILE A 155 -22.69 39.91 2.55
C ILE A 155 -22.74 40.30 4.04
N PRO A 156 -23.72 41.12 4.50
CA PRO A 156 -23.88 41.47 5.91
C PRO A 156 -24.44 40.30 6.75
N ILE A 157 -24.04 40.28 8.02
CA ILE A 157 -24.14 39.17 9.00
C ILE A 157 -25.59 38.77 9.38
N SER A 158 -26.62 39.48 8.89
CA SER A 158 -28.03 39.23 9.24
C SER A 158 -28.71 38.07 8.48
N SER A 159 -28.01 37.39 7.56
CA SER A 159 -28.57 36.31 6.72
C SER A 159 -28.25 34.88 7.20
N LEU A 160 -27.57 34.72 8.34
CA LEU A 160 -27.07 33.43 8.84
C LEU A 160 -28.13 32.51 9.49
N SER A 161 -29.39 32.93 9.60
CA SER A 161 -30.40 32.22 10.40
C SER A 161 -31.25 31.19 9.64
N ASN A 162 -31.19 31.15 8.31
CA ASN A 162 -32.00 30.25 7.49
C ASN A 162 -31.13 29.44 6.53
N MET A 163 -30.37 28.48 7.05
CA MET A 163 -29.76 27.42 6.24
C MET A 163 -30.49 26.08 6.48
N PRO A 164 -30.76 25.29 5.42
CA PRO A 164 -31.22 23.91 5.56
C PRO A 164 -30.11 23.05 6.22
N PRO A 165 -30.43 21.86 6.75
CA PRO A 165 -29.46 21.09 7.51
C PRO A 165 -28.26 20.75 6.64
N VAL A 166 -27.06 21.09 7.15
CA VAL A 166 -25.77 20.77 6.54
C VAL A 166 -25.66 19.25 6.44
N MET A 167 -25.77 18.73 5.21
CA MET A 167 -25.36 17.38 4.89
C MET A 167 -23.84 17.29 5.09
N ASN A 168 -23.40 16.40 5.99
CA ASN A 168 -22.01 16.26 6.46
C ASN A 168 -20.94 16.59 5.38
N GLU A 169 -20.42 17.82 5.42
CA GLU A 169 -19.36 18.38 4.58
C GLU A 169 -17.99 17.71 4.78
N GLU A 170 -17.87 16.72 5.68
CA GLU A 170 -16.59 16.20 6.16
C GLU A 170 -15.77 15.38 5.13
N ASN A 171 -16.33 15.02 3.96
CA ASN A 171 -15.64 14.10 3.03
C ASN A 171 -15.40 14.61 1.61
N THR A 172 -15.98 15.73 1.16
CA THR A 172 -15.67 16.28 -0.16
C THR A 172 -14.48 17.22 -0.07
N ILE A 173 -13.36 16.84 -0.68
CA ILE A 173 -12.16 17.69 -0.75
C ILE A 173 -12.18 18.37 -2.12
N SER A 174 -12.32 19.69 -2.15
CA SER A 174 -12.13 20.48 -3.36
C SER A 174 -10.64 20.56 -3.70
N ALA A 175 -10.17 19.61 -4.51
CA ALA A 175 -8.78 19.54 -4.92
C ALA A 175 -8.55 20.34 -6.22
N VAL A 176 -7.44 21.09 -6.27
CA VAL A 176 -7.00 21.80 -7.47
C VAL A 176 -6.37 20.81 -8.45
N ILE A 177 -6.83 20.79 -9.70
CA ILE A 177 -6.25 19.93 -10.73
C ILE A 177 -4.97 20.57 -11.27
N THR A 178 -3.85 19.85 -11.18
CA THR A 178 -2.56 20.28 -11.74
C THR A 178 -2.33 19.66 -13.11
N PRO A 179 -1.72 20.38 -14.08
CA PRO A 179 -1.52 19.89 -15.45
C PRO A 179 -0.33 18.93 -15.53
N THR A 180 -0.35 17.86 -14.72
CA THR A 180 0.71 16.85 -14.64
C THR A 180 0.12 15.45 -14.70
N VAL A 181 0.96 14.48 -15.08
CA VAL A 181 0.64 13.05 -14.95
C VAL A 181 1.36 12.50 -13.74
N GLY A 182 0.61 12.12 -12.72
CA GLY A 182 1.14 11.60 -11.47
C GLY A 182 1.00 10.09 -11.39
N CYS A 183 2.12 9.36 -11.33
CA CYS A 183 2.15 7.91 -11.13
C CYS A 183 2.50 7.58 -9.68
N PHE A 184 1.52 7.12 -8.90
CA PHE A 184 1.70 6.76 -7.50
C PHE A 184 1.93 5.25 -7.36
N LEU A 185 3.06 4.85 -6.77
CA LEU A 185 3.31 3.45 -6.47
C LEU A 185 2.41 2.95 -5.33
N THR A 186 1.72 1.84 -5.55
CA THR A 186 0.82 1.22 -4.57
C THR A 186 1.08 -0.28 -4.40
N ARG A 187 0.78 -0.77 -3.20
CA ARG A 187 0.75 -2.21 -2.88
C ARG A 187 -0.67 -2.79 -2.94
N SER A 188 -1.70 -1.94 -2.94
CA SER A 188 -3.11 -2.31 -2.89
C SER A 188 -3.77 -2.26 -4.27
N SER A 189 -4.72 -3.15 -4.56
CA SER A 189 -5.58 -3.07 -5.76
C SER A 189 -6.89 -2.33 -5.56
N LYS A 190 -7.41 -2.29 -4.33
CA LYS A 190 -8.76 -1.77 -4.04
C LYS A 190 -8.75 -0.37 -3.43
N HIS A 191 -7.63 -0.01 -2.79
CA HIS A 191 -7.54 1.20 -1.99
C HIS A 191 -6.45 2.14 -2.50
N THR A 192 -6.63 3.44 -2.24
CA THR A 192 -5.64 4.48 -2.50
C THR A 192 -4.37 4.25 -1.69
N PRO A 193 -3.18 4.51 -2.27
CA PRO A 193 -1.95 4.48 -1.49
C PRO A 193 -1.92 5.64 -0.49
N HIS A 194 -1.37 5.40 0.69
CA HIS A 194 -1.19 6.42 1.73
C HIS A 194 -0.45 7.68 1.22
N VAL A 195 0.46 7.48 0.26
CA VAL A 195 1.25 8.52 -0.40
C VAL A 195 0.34 9.54 -1.07
N PHE A 196 -0.68 9.06 -1.78
CA PHE A 196 -1.65 9.91 -2.47
C PHE A 196 -2.54 10.66 -1.48
N GLU A 197 -2.97 9.99 -0.41
CA GLU A 197 -3.84 10.61 0.59
C GLU A 197 -3.09 11.69 1.38
N ASN A 198 -1.82 11.47 1.69
CA ASN A 198 -0.97 12.51 2.25
C ASN A 198 -0.71 13.65 1.26
N PHE A 199 -0.47 13.32 -0.01
CA PHE A 199 -0.32 14.34 -1.04
C PHE A 199 -1.58 15.21 -1.13
N LEU A 200 -2.75 14.59 -1.21
CA LEU A 200 -4.04 15.25 -1.31
C LEU A 200 -4.33 16.11 -0.08
N THR A 201 -4.15 15.57 1.13
CA THR A 201 -4.44 16.30 2.39
C THR A 201 -3.45 17.44 2.67
N ARG A 202 -2.22 17.37 2.14
CA ARG A 202 -1.20 18.40 2.38
C ARG A 202 -1.13 19.45 1.29
N THR A 203 -1.36 19.07 0.04
CA THR A 203 -1.28 19.99 -1.11
C THR A 203 -2.64 20.46 -1.59
N CYS A 204 -3.72 19.77 -1.20
CA CYS A 204 -5.07 19.99 -1.74
C CYS A 204 -5.09 20.02 -3.28
N SER A 205 -4.23 19.20 -3.91
CA SER A 205 -4.07 19.15 -5.35
C SER A 205 -4.08 17.72 -5.87
N VAL A 206 -4.51 17.54 -7.13
CA VAL A 206 -4.56 16.24 -7.81
C VAL A 206 -4.02 16.40 -9.24
N PRO A 207 -3.11 15.51 -9.69
CA PRO A 207 -2.66 15.48 -11.08
C PRO A 207 -3.81 15.27 -12.06
N GLN A 208 -3.76 15.96 -13.20
CA GLN A 208 -4.75 15.86 -14.28
C GLN A 208 -5.01 14.41 -14.67
N VAL A 209 -3.95 13.59 -14.76
CA VAL A 209 -4.04 12.14 -14.90
C VAL A 209 -3.36 11.49 -13.71
N THR A 210 -4.14 10.74 -12.91
CA THR A 210 -3.65 10.05 -11.72
C THR A 210 -3.58 8.55 -11.98
N ILE A 211 -2.39 7.98 -11.92
CA ILE A 211 -2.14 6.57 -12.18
C ILE A 211 -1.65 5.90 -10.91
N PHE A 212 -2.35 4.88 -10.44
CA PHE A 212 -1.92 4.02 -9.36
C PHE A 212 -1.22 2.80 -9.94
N LEU A 213 0.11 2.76 -9.85
CA LEU A 213 0.91 1.66 -10.38
C LEU A 213 1.20 0.64 -9.27
N ARG A 214 0.72 -0.59 -9.47
CA ARG A 214 1.01 -1.75 -8.64
C ARG A 214 1.91 -2.70 -9.40
N ILE A 215 3.05 -3.06 -8.82
CA ILE A 215 3.94 -4.09 -9.38
C ILE A 215 3.76 -5.38 -8.57
N ARG A 216 3.52 -6.49 -9.26
CA ARG A 216 3.34 -7.82 -8.65
C ARG A 216 4.23 -8.83 -9.35
N HIS A 217 5.03 -9.55 -8.58
CA HIS A 217 5.76 -10.70 -9.09
C HIS A 217 4.86 -11.94 -9.14
N THR A 218 5.00 -12.69 -10.22
CA THR A 218 4.34 -13.97 -10.48
C THR A 218 5.32 -15.12 -10.25
N LYS A 219 4.82 -16.36 -10.24
CA LYS A 219 5.65 -17.56 -10.09
C LYS A 219 6.34 -17.99 -11.38
N THR A 220 6.00 -17.37 -12.53
CA THR A 220 6.62 -17.68 -13.82
C THR A 220 7.92 -16.91 -13.97
N SER A 221 8.85 -17.42 -14.78
CA SER A 221 10.16 -16.77 -14.99
C SER A 221 9.99 -15.42 -15.65
N THR A 222 9.23 -15.37 -16.74
CA THR A 222 8.89 -14.17 -17.50
C THR A 222 7.38 -14.14 -17.75
N VAL A 223 6.85 -12.95 -17.98
CA VAL A 223 5.44 -12.74 -18.33
C VAL A 223 5.37 -12.11 -19.71
N ASP A 224 4.53 -12.65 -20.60
CA ASP A 224 4.36 -12.12 -21.94
C ASP A 224 3.80 -10.69 -21.93
N VAL A 225 4.14 -9.88 -22.93
CA VAL A 225 3.84 -8.45 -23.00
C VAL A 225 2.33 -8.21 -22.94
N ASN A 226 1.53 -9.03 -23.62
CA ASN A 226 0.08 -8.85 -23.68
C ASN A 226 -0.63 -9.14 -22.36
N GLN A 227 -0.08 -10.03 -21.54
CA GLN A 227 -0.62 -10.44 -20.24
C GLN A 227 0.00 -9.66 -19.07
N ARG A 228 0.99 -8.82 -19.35
CA ARG A 228 1.77 -8.09 -18.35
C ARG A 228 0.95 -7.03 -17.60
N LEU A 229 -0.11 -6.51 -18.21
CA LEU A 229 -0.85 -5.36 -17.67
C LEU A 229 -2.32 -5.68 -17.44
N ILE A 230 -2.78 -5.36 -16.23
CA ILE A 230 -4.20 -5.30 -15.89
C ILE A 230 -4.51 -3.85 -15.55
N VAL A 231 -5.30 -3.18 -16.39
CA VAL A 231 -5.67 -1.77 -16.23
C VAL A 231 -7.12 -1.67 -15.80
N LYS A 232 -7.38 -0.96 -14.70
CA LYS A 232 -8.72 -0.62 -14.20
C LYS A 232 -8.88 0.89 -14.22
N GLN A 233 -9.94 1.39 -14.84
CA GLN A 233 -10.23 2.82 -14.89
C GLN A 233 -11.30 3.18 -13.85
N TYR A 234 -11.06 4.26 -13.11
CA TYR A 234 -11.97 4.79 -12.09
C TYR A 234 -12.31 6.24 -12.44
N GLY A 235 -13.45 6.51 -13.08
CA GLY A 235 -13.76 7.85 -13.60
C GLY A 235 -12.95 8.21 -14.86
N GLU A 236 -12.87 9.49 -15.22
CA GLU A 236 -12.27 9.89 -16.50
C GLU A 236 -10.74 9.83 -16.51
N ASN A 237 -10.08 10.29 -15.44
CA ASN A 237 -8.63 10.48 -15.42
C ASN A 237 -7.88 9.71 -14.32
N ILE A 238 -8.54 8.77 -13.64
CA ILE A 238 -7.88 7.93 -12.63
C ILE A 238 -7.78 6.50 -13.14
N PHE A 239 -6.56 5.96 -13.13
CA PHE A 239 -6.26 4.62 -13.60
C PHE A 239 -5.54 3.84 -12.51
N HIS A 240 -5.82 2.55 -12.40
CA HIS A 240 -5.09 1.61 -11.58
C HIS A 240 -4.48 0.56 -12.49
N ILE A 241 -3.16 0.52 -12.55
CA ILE A 241 -2.41 -0.37 -13.44
C ILE A 241 -1.69 -1.38 -12.56
N THR A 242 -2.02 -2.66 -12.73
CA THR A 242 -1.29 -3.76 -12.11
C THR A 242 -0.37 -4.38 -13.16
N ALA A 243 0.94 -4.21 -12.98
CA ALA A 243 1.96 -4.80 -13.81
C ALA A 243 2.48 -6.11 -13.21
N LEU A 244 2.38 -7.19 -13.98
CA LEU A 244 2.77 -8.55 -13.64
C LEU A 244 4.16 -8.84 -14.19
N TYR A 245 5.12 -9.09 -13.30
CA TYR A 245 6.49 -9.43 -13.66
C TYR A 245 6.82 -10.86 -13.23
N GLY A 246 7.68 -11.53 -13.98
CA GLY A 246 8.19 -12.83 -13.59
C GLY A 246 9.26 -12.73 -12.48
N TYR A 247 9.67 -13.86 -11.92
CA TYR A 247 10.69 -13.86 -10.85
C TYR A 247 12.10 -13.61 -11.39
N SER A 248 12.38 -13.89 -12.67
CA SER A 248 13.69 -13.61 -13.28
C SER A 248 13.81 -12.19 -13.82
N GLU A 249 12.71 -11.43 -13.83
CA GLU A 249 12.65 -10.06 -14.34
C GLU A 249 13.02 -9.08 -13.21
N ASN A 250 14.27 -8.63 -13.24
CA ASN A 250 14.82 -7.65 -12.31
C ASN A 250 15.09 -6.34 -13.05
N ARG A 251 14.89 -5.19 -12.38
CA ARG A 251 15.00 -3.81 -12.93
C ARG A 251 13.81 -3.36 -13.80
N ILE A 252 12.67 -3.23 -13.15
CA ILE A 252 11.43 -2.71 -13.72
C ILE A 252 11.53 -1.20 -13.84
N GLN A 253 11.38 -0.66 -15.04
CA GLN A 253 11.24 0.79 -15.26
C GLN A 253 9.75 1.15 -15.32
N PRO A 254 9.24 1.97 -14.38
CA PRO A 254 7.83 2.37 -14.37
C PRO A 254 7.40 3.07 -15.65
N PHE A 255 8.27 3.88 -16.25
CA PHE A 255 7.94 4.59 -17.49
C PHE A 255 7.65 3.64 -18.66
N GLN A 256 8.43 2.55 -18.78
CA GLN A 256 8.17 1.51 -19.80
C GLN A 256 6.81 0.83 -19.60
N VAL A 257 6.40 0.61 -18.35
CA VAL A 257 5.06 0.07 -18.02
C VAL A 257 3.97 1.03 -18.47
N LEU A 258 4.16 2.33 -18.25
CA LEU A 258 3.19 3.35 -18.65
C LEU A 258 3.09 3.48 -20.17
N LEU A 259 4.21 3.38 -20.88
CA LEU A 259 4.23 3.38 -22.35
C LEU A 259 3.48 2.17 -22.92
N LEU A 260 3.69 0.98 -22.34
CA LEU A 260 2.93 -0.22 -22.71
C LEU A 260 1.43 -0.07 -22.41
N ALA A 261 1.06 0.60 -21.32
CA ALA A 261 -0.34 0.88 -21.02
C ALA A 261 -0.95 1.89 -22.01
N HIS A 262 -0.17 2.88 -22.46
CA HIS A 262 -0.60 3.83 -23.48
C HIS A 262 -0.85 3.12 -24.83
N THR A 263 0.06 2.25 -25.27
CA THR A 263 -0.10 1.54 -26.55
C THR A 263 -1.22 0.51 -26.55
N GLN A 264 -1.38 -0.26 -25.47
CA GLN A 264 -2.34 -1.38 -25.42
C GLN A 264 -3.75 -0.97 -24.98
N TYR A 265 -3.86 0.01 -24.07
CA TYR A 265 -5.14 0.39 -23.45
C TYR A 265 -5.52 1.86 -23.68
N ASN A 266 -4.76 2.58 -24.52
CA ASN A 266 -4.98 4.00 -24.84
C ASN A 266 -5.07 4.90 -23.60
N VAL A 267 -4.29 4.59 -22.55
CA VAL A 267 -4.20 5.43 -21.34
C VAL A 267 -3.55 6.77 -21.73
N PRO A 268 -4.09 7.93 -21.31
CA PRO A 268 -3.55 9.24 -21.68
C PRO A 268 -2.26 9.52 -20.90
N VAL A 269 -1.13 9.06 -21.44
CA VAL A 269 0.21 9.28 -20.89
C VAL A 269 1.06 9.98 -21.95
N PRO A 270 1.80 11.05 -21.60
CA PRO A 270 2.70 11.70 -22.54
C PRO A 270 3.85 10.75 -22.92
N THR A 271 4.30 10.82 -24.17
CA THR A 271 5.46 10.08 -24.69
C THR A 271 6.80 10.53 -24.10
N ASN A 272 6.86 11.70 -23.46
CA ASN A 272 8.05 12.22 -22.79
C ASN A 272 8.07 11.83 -21.31
N GLU A 273 9.17 11.19 -20.87
CA GLU A 273 9.36 10.76 -19.48
C GLU A 273 9.39 11.94 -18.49
N SER A 274 9.98 13.07 -18.89
CA SER A 274 10.08 14.29 -18.07
C SER A 274 8.74 14.91 -17.66
N LYS A 275 7.64 14.57 -18.35
CA LYS A 275 6.30 15.08 -18.05
C LYS A 275 5.54 14.20 -17.06
N VAL A 276 6.09 13.02 -16.72
CA VAL A 276 5.49 12.06 -15.79
C VAL A 276 6.21 12.13 -14.46
N THR A 277 5.48 12.41 -13.37
CA THR A 277 6.05 12.41 -12.03
C THR A 277 5.73 11.09 -11.32
N ILE A 278 6.76 10.36 -10.90
CA ILE A 278 6.62 9.10 -10.16
C ILE A 278 6.69 9.39 -8.67
N TYR A 279 5.62 9.11 -7.95
CA TYR A 279 5.53 9.24 -6.51
C TYR A 279 5.82 7.91 -5.81
N THR A 280 6.89 7.89 -5.03
CA THR A 280 7.31 6.71 -4.28
C THR A 280 7.02 6.88 -2.78
N PRO A 281 6.50 5.85 -2.09
CA PRO A 281 6.37 5.87 -0.65
C PRO A 281 7.74 5.87 0.02
N ASN A 282 7.94 6.79 0.96
CA ASN A 282 9.04 6.72 1.91
C ASN A 282 8.49 6.67 3.34
N GLU A 283 9.15 5.94 4.23
CA GLU A 283 8.64 5.65 5.56
C GLU A 283 9.76 5.85 6.58
N THR A 284 9.81 7.05 7.17
CA THR A 284 10.78 7.40 8.22
C THR A 284 10.20 7.04 9.58
N ILE A 285 11.01 6.40 10.42
CA ILE A 285 10.55 5.93 11.74
C ILE A 285 11.09 6.87 12.82
N LYS A 286 10.19 7.32 13.69
CA LYS A 286 10.53 8.03 14.93
C LYS A 286 10.03 7.22 16.12
N VAL A 287 10.93 6.84 17.01
CA VAL A 287 10.59 6.14 18.25
C VAL A 287 10.58 7.16 19.36
N ARG A 288 9.45 7.34 20.04
CA ARG A 288 9.36 8.20 21.24
C ARG A 288 9.64 7.35 22.47
N THR A 289 10.52 7.79 23.36
CA THR A 289 10.77 7.15 24.65
C THR A 289 10.51 8.14 25.77
N THR A 290 9.86 7.68 26.84
CA THR A 290 9.59 8.47 28.05
C THR A 290 10.02 7.60 29.23
N GLY A 291 11.23 7.84 29.75
CA GLY A 291 11.81 7.10 30.87
C GLY A 291 12.40 5.72 30.54
N TRP A 292 13.07 5.12 31.53
CA TRP A 292 13.84 3.87 31.40
C TRP A 292 13.00 2.63 31.08
N GLN A 293 11.80 2.50 31.68
CA GLN A 293 10.90 1.38 31.43
C GLN A 293 10.43 1.30 29.96
N THR A 294 10.12 2.45 29.36
CA THR A 294 9.72 2.48 27.94
C THR A 294 10.91 2.26 27.01
N TRP A 295 12.12 2.63 27.43
CA TRP A 295 13.35 2.35 26.67
C TRP A 295 13.61 0.83 26.58
N ILE A 296 13.56 0.10 27.70
CA ILE A 296 13.70 -1.38 27.69
C ILE A 296 12.59 -2.04 26.86
N ARG A 297 11.35 -1.53 26.89
CA ARG A 297 10.29 -2.13 26.07
C ARG A 297 10.46 -1.84 24.56
N ARG A 298 11.07 -0.70 24.21
CA ARG A 298 11.13 -0.17 22.84
C ARG A 298 12.52 -0.28 22.19
N TRP A 299 13.54 -0.78 22.88
CA TRP A 299 14.88 -0.95 22.30
C TRP A 299 14.89 -1.71 20.96
N PRO A 300 14.03 -2.74 20.72
CA PRO A 300 14.01 -3.41 19.41
C PRO A 300 13.57 -2.49 18.28
N LEU A 301 12.71 -1.50 18.58
CA LEU A 301 12.25 -0.50 17.59
C LEU A 301 13.34 0.50 17.26
N TYR A 302 14.22 0.81 18.22
CA TYR A 302 15.36 1.69 17.99
C TYR A 302 16.38 1.03 17.05
N LEU A 303 16.73 -0.25 17.32
CA LEU A 303 17.59 -1.01 16.44
C LEU A 303 16.97 -1.14 15.04
N TYR A 304 15.66 -1.41 14.97
CA TYR A 304 14.94 -1.43 13.69
C TYR A 304 14.99 -0.09 12.94
N ALA A 305 14.84 1.04 13.63
CA ALA A 305 14.93 2.36 13.00
C ALA A 305 16.33 2.61 12.41
N ILE A 306 17.39 2.19 13.11
CA ILE A 306 18.77 2.24 12.59
C ILE A 306 18.92 1.31 11.39
N LEU A 307 18.47 0.06 11.48
CA LEU A 307 18.56 -0.92 10.38
C LEU A 307 17.82 -0.43 9.14
N LYS A 308 16.64 0.16 9.30
CA LYS A 308 15.86 0.74 8.20
C LYS A 308 16.55 1.96 7.57
N ARG A 309 17.40 2.67 8.30
CA ARG A 309 18.21 3.76 7.75
C ARG A 309 19.28 3.24 6.80
N PHE A 310 19.90 2.10 7.12
CA PHE A 310 20.88 1.45 6.25
C PHE A 310 20.23 0.73 5.07
N TYR A 311 19.07 0.12 5.31
CA TYR A 311 18.28 -0.56 4.29
C TYR A 311 16.94 0.15 4.17
N PRO A 312 16.90 1.37 3.57
CA PRO A 312 15.65 1.97 3.20
C PRO A 312 15.02 0.97 2.25
N GLY A 313 13.87 0.41 2.62
CA GLY A 313 13.19 -0.66 1.86
C GLY A 313 12.65 -0.17 0.53
N SER A 314 13.52 0.46 -0.27
CA SER A 314 13.34 0.84 -1.65
C SER A 314 12.83 -0.38 -2.38
N ALA A 315 12.02 -0.14 -3.42
CA ALA A 315 11.65 -1.22 -4.29
C ALA A 315 12.92 -1.66 -5.03
N VAL A 316 13.67 -2.60 -4.43
CA VAL A 316 14.99 -3.10 -4.88
C VAL A 316 14.96 -3.53 -6.36
N ASN A 317 13.78 -3.83 -6.89
CA ASN A 317 13.56 -4.24 -8.27
C ASN A 317 13.04 -3.13 -9.20
N ILE A 318 12.83 -1.90 -8.74
CA ILE A 318 12.35 -0.79 -9.57
C ILE A 318 13.50 0.19 -9.82
N LYS A 319 13.87 0.38 -11.08
CA LYS A 319 14.81 1.42 -11.48
C LYS A 319 14.06 2.74 -11.58
N LEU A 320 14.27 3.61 -10.61
CA LEU A 320 13.69 4.95 -10.55
C LEU A 320 14.70 5.96 -11.09
N GLU A 321 14.27 6.83 -11.99
CA GLU A 321 15.11 7.93 -12.48
C GLU A 321 15.00 9.13 -11.54
N SER A 322 16.14 9.76 -11.21
CA SER A 322 16.20 10.81 -10.20
C SER A 322 15.50 12.10 -10.61
N GLU A 323 15.38 12.37 -11.90
CA GLU A 323 14.82 13.64 -12.42
C GLU A 323 13.29 13.70 -12.25
N ASN A 324 12.62 12.54 -12.29
CA ASN A 324 11.15 12.46 -12.36
C ASN A 324 10.51 11.78 -11.14
N THR A 325 11.32 11.47 -10.11
CA THR A 325 10.86 10.74 -8.93
C THR A 325 10.74 11.66 -7.71
N ILE A 326 9.57 11.68 -7.08
CA ILE A 326 9.32 12.37 -5.82
C ILE A 326 9.03 11.34 -4.73
N SER A 327 9.84 11.32 -3.67
CA SER A 327 9.56 10.50 -2.49
C SER A 327 8.68 11.27 -1.51
N ILE A 328 7.47 10.76 -1.25
CA ILE A 328 6.59 11.35 -0.24
C ILE A 328 6.67 10.46 1.01
N GLY A 329 7.14 11.08 2.09
CA GLY A 329 7.41 10.42 3.36
C GLY A 329 6.20 10.40 4.31
N ILE A 330 6.05 9.32 5.07
CA ILE A 330 5.34 9.32 6.35
C ILE A 330 6.36 9.30 7.49
N LEU A 331 6.14 10.15 8.50
CA LEU A 331 6.80 10.03 9.79
C LEU A 331 5.99 9.08 10.67
N ALA A 332 6.44 7.83 10.77
CA ALA A 332 5.79 6.81 11.58
C ALA A 332 6.25 6.91 13.04
N GLU A 333 5.34 7.34 13.91
CA GLU A 333 5.56 7.39 15.35
C GLU A 333 5.18 6.06 16.01
N LEU A 334 6.19 5.22 16.29
CA LEU A 334 5.97 3.92 16.93
C LEU A 334 5.92 4.08 18.46
N LYS A 335 4.86 3.55 19.07
CA LYS A 335 4.59 3.53 20.52
C LYS A 335 4.72 2.13 21.10
#